data_AF-A0A1Y1YQL7-F1
#
_entry.id   AF-A0A1Y1YQL7-F1
#
_cell.length_a   1.000
_cell.length_b   1.000
_cell.length_c   1.000
_cell.angle_alpha   90.00
_cell.angle_beta   90.00
_cell.angle_gamma   90.00
#
_symmetry.space_group_name_H-M   'P 1'
#
loop_
_entity.id
_entity.type
_entity.pdbx_description
1 polymer ?
#
loop_
_entity_poly.entity_id
_entity_poly.type
_entity_poly.pdbx_seq_one_letter_code
_entity_poly.pdbx_strand_id
1 'polypeptide(L)'
;MQNVDILTENQKLVLEILEMNNLNKLKDFINSIEIPFYFLNSTNFDLLTTALFLNCSLKIVNLIYNNCNYKTLNYVVKHMYHLYDRSNTKDKKNVNDIDNSKELIDINNCIKSPLLVSLENSDFQTVEFLIKNGADIFFKINDKYILEILREEELLTTKKLNFLLKNGFSLKKFEIERLSNFEFKYIKMCLENYVFDTNFIKSLLNLYKNGKGISKRNFNHIINAEKNKIHIPRNFYLEYLDKKDYRKVEYLYKYYDTANSNSFEDFILLYLNYFDRHFNKKPLYDFLNFIINNDTILPFSKVYAIEEIETIIQNKKLKMVQLIKSNDTLKLKAFLRKNNYILNSLYSSKNEILNLINDYNTSSSVVYLLQIFF
;
A
#
# COMPACT_ATOMS: atom_id res chain seq x y z
N MET A 1 -6.62 31.32 28.70
CA MET A 1 -5.97 32.26 27.77
C MET A 1 -4.94 31.48 26.97
N GLN A 2 -5.25 31.09 25.73
CA GLN A 2 -4.23 30.59 24.81
C GLN A 2 -3.42 31.82 24.36
N ASN A 3 -2.13 31.86 24.68
CA ASN A 3 -1.23 32.86 24.12
C ASN A 3 -1.29 32.70 22.59
N VAL A 4 -1.82 33.71 21.92
CA VAL A 4 -1.70 33.85 20.48
C VAL A 4 -0.21 34.15 20.25
N ASP A 5 0.53 33.16 19.78
CA ASP A 5 1.98 33.24 19.61
C ASP A 5 2.34 34.20 18.46
N ILE A 6 2.54 35.47 18.80
CA ILE A 6 2.91 36.52 17.85
C ILE A 6 4.40 36.35 17.49
N LEU A 7 4.69 36.24 16.19
CA LEU A 7 6.06 36.27 15.69
C LEU A 7 6.75 37.59 16.07
N THR A 8 8.00 37.48 16.51
CA THR A 8 8.86 38.66 16.73
C THR A 8 9.13 39.39 15.42
N GLU A 9 9.52 40.66 15.49
CA GLU A 9 9.81 41.44 14.28
C GLU A 9 10.94 40.81 13.44
N ASN A 10 11.97 40.29 14.10
CA ASN A 10 13.05 39.56 13.42
C ASN A 10 12.56 38.28 12.74
N GLN A 11 11.60 37.55 13.33
CA GLN A 11 10.99 36.37 12.73
C GLN A 11 10.13 36.72 11.50
N LYS A 12 9.47 37.88 11.48
CA LYS A 12 8.74 38.36 10.30
C LYS A 12 9.70 38.75 9.17
N LEU A 13 10.73 39.53 9.50
CA LEU A 13 11.73 39.97 8.51
C LEU A 13 12.45 38.78 7.87
N VAL A 14 12.87 37.79 8.67
CA VAL A 14 13.52 36.60 8.10
C VAL A 14 12.54 35.80 7.24
N LEU A 15 11.27 35.70 7.63
CA LEU A 15 10.24 35.03 6.84
C LEU A 15 10.08 35.67 5.45
N GLU A 16 9.95 36.99 5.38
CA GLU A 16 9.89 37.72 4.10
C GLU A 16 11.11 37.45 3.21
N ILE A 17 12.30 37.37 3.82
CA ILE A 17 13.54 37.05 3.10
C ILE A 17 13.51 35.60 2.55
N LEU A 18 12.99 34.65 3.33
CA LEU A 18 12.85 33.25 2.92
C LEU A 18 11.81 33.10 1.80
N GLU A 19 10.70 33.81 1.86
CA GLU A 19 9.67 33.86 0.80
C GLU A 19 10.24 34.42 -0.51
N MET A 20 11.11 35.43 -0.44
CA MET A 20 11.85 35.93 -1.59
C MET A 20 12.94 34.97 -2.10
N ASN A 21 13.24 33.90 -1.35
CA ASN A 21 14.32 32.94 -1.62
C ASN A 21 15.66 33.62 -1.92
N ASN A 22 15.97 34.71 -1.20
CA ASN A 22 17.12 35.59 -1.50
C ASN A 22 18.30 35.34 -0.56
N LEU A 23 19.28 34.57 -1.04
CA LEU A 23 20.47 34.19 -0.26
C LEU A 23 21.29 35.39 0.23
N ASN A 24 21.43 36.44 -0.58
CA ASN A 24 22.27 37.60 -0.21
C ASN A 24 21.60 38.39 0.90
N LYS A 25 20.30 38.68 0.77
CA LYS A 25 19.54 39.34 1.84
C LYS A 25 19.56 38.54 3.14
N LEU A 26 19.50 37.20 3.05
CA LEU A 26 19.59 36.36 4.24
C LEU A 26 20.96 36.46 4.93
N LYS A 27 22.05 36.51 4.16
CA LYS A 27 23.39 36.74 4.73
C LYS A 27 23.50 38.11 5.37
N ASP A 28 23.00 39.15 4.70
CA ASP A 28 23.02 40.51 5.22
C ASP A 28 22.23 40.60 6.53
N PHE A 29 21.06 39.97 6.59
CA PHE A 29 20.25 39.87 7.79
C PHE A 29 20.95 39.11 8.93
N ILE A 30 21.54 37.95 8.66
CA ILE A 30 22.30 37.18 9.68
C ILE A 30 23.45 38.01 10.26
N ASN A 31 24.11 38.84 9.42
CA ASN A 31 25.21 39.69 9.87
C ASN A 31 24.73 40.96 10.61
N SER A 32 23.49 41.39 10.41
CA SER A 32 22.96 42.63 11.02
C SER A 32 22.26 42.41 12.35
N ILE A 33 21.82 41.18 12.66
CA ILE A 33 21.15 40.89 13.93
C ILE A 33 22.14 40.83 15.09
N GLU A 34 21.76 41.41 16.23
CA GLU A 34 22.60 41.45 17.43
C GLU A 34 22.58 40.14 18.24
N ILE A 35 21.62 39.27 17.95
CA ILE A 35 21.44 37.98 18.62
C ILE A 35 21.92 36.84 17.72
N PRO A 36 22.44 35.73 18.28
CA PRO A 36 22.75 34.56 17.47
C PRO A 36 21.53 34.04 16.71
N PHE A 37 21.71 33.71 15.43
CA PHE A 37 20.62 33.39 14.50
C PHE A 37 19.69 32.27 14.98
N TYR A 38 20.23 31.26 15.69
CA TYR A 38 19.44 30.16 16.26
C TYR A 38 18.41 30.61 17.31
N PHE A 39 18.55 31.79 17.93
CA PHE A 39 17.56 32.32 18.88
C PHE A 39 16.24 32.73 18.20
N LEU A 40 16.20 32.79 16.86
CA LEU A 40 14.94 33.00 16.14
C LEU A 40 14.05 31.75 16.14
N ASN A 41 14.61 30.57 16.44
CA ASN A 41 13.80 29.37 16.63
C ASN A 41 13.00 29.46 17.93
N SER A 42 11.73 29.06 17.87
CA SER A 42 10.80 28.99 18.99
C SER A 42 9.97 27.72 18.90
N THR A 43 9.04 27.52 19.85
CA THR A 43 8.13 26.37 19.85
C THR A 43 7.24 26.30 18.60
N ASN A 44 6.97 27.44 17.95
CA ASN A 44 6.05 27.53 16.82
C ASN A 44 6.71 28.12 15.55
N PHE A 45 7.99 28.51 15.61
CA PHE A 45 8.76 29.05 14.49
C PHE A 45 10.08 28.29 14.41
N ASP A 46 10.31 27.50 13.36
CA ASP A 46 11.57 26.77 13.15
C ASP A 46 12.15 27.14 11.80
N LEU A 47 13.24 27.89 11.79
CA LEU A 47 13.86 28.46 10.59
C LEU A 47 14.09 27.40 9.50
N LEU A 48 14.59 26.21 9.89
CA LEU A 48 14.88 25.16 8.94
C LEU A 48 13.58 24.62 8.34
N THR A 49 12.62 24.20 9.17
CA THR A 49 11.35 23.65 8.69
C THR A 49 10.56 24.68 7.87
N THR A 50 10.59 25.96 8.24
CA THR A 50 9.99 27.07 7.48
C THR A 50 10.65 27.25 6.12
N ALA A 51 11.98 27.27 6.04
CA ALA A 51 12.68 27.38 4.77
C ALA A 51 12.42 26.17 3.86
N LEU A 52 12.33 24.97 4.45
CA LEU A 52 11.96 23.75 3.72
C LEU A 52 10.53 23.81 3.19
N PHE A 53 9.60 24.31 4.00
CA PHE A 53 8.20 24.46 3.65
C PHE A 53 8.02 25.44 2.49
N LEU A 54 8.72 26.58 2.55
CA LEU A 54 8.78 27.58 1.48
C LEU A 54 9.58 27.12 0.25
N ASN A 55 10.09 25.88 0.27
CA ASN A 55 10.90 25.31 -0.81
C ASN A 55 12.08 26.21 -1.20
N CYS A 56 12.74 26.81 -0.20
CA CYS A 56 13.91 27.64 -0.41
C CYS A 56 15.04 26.83 -1.06
N SER A 57 15.94 27.52 -1.75
CA SER A 57 17.09 26.88 -2.39
C SER A 57 17.97 26.14 -1.38
N LEU A 58 18.61 25.05 -1.82
CA LEU A 58 19.55 24.28 -0.98
C LEU A 58 20.65 25.16 -0.35
N LYS A 59 21.06 26.24 -1.02
CA LYS A 59 22.03 27.21 -0.46
C LYS A 59 21.50 27.92 0.78
N ILE A 60 20.23 28.32 0.78
CA ILE A 60 19.56 28.92 1.94
C ILE A 60 19.39 27.88 3.04
N VAL A 61 18.92 26.67 2.70
CA VAL A 61 18.77 25.57 3.67
C VAL A 61 20.10 25.26 4.36
N ASN A 62 21.18 25.15 3.59
CA ASN A 62 22.52 24.92 4.11
C ASN A 62 23.01 26.09 4.99
N LEU A 63 22.75 27.34 4.59
CA LEU A 63 23.10 28.51 5.40
C LEU A 63 22.38 28.50 6.75
N ILE A 64 21.08 28.20 6.77
CA ILE A 64 20.29 28.10 8.00
C ILE A 64 20.80 26.96 8.87
N TYR A 65 20.99 25.77 8.31
CA TYR A 65 21.47 24.59 9.04
C TYR A 65 22.78 24.89 9.77
N ASN A 66 23.75 25.49 9.08
CA ASN A 66 25.07 25.81 9.65
C ASN A 66 25.05 26.92 10.71
N ASN A 67 24.08 27.83 10.67
CA ASN A 67 23.97 28.93 11.64
C ASN A 67 23.04 28.63 12.82
N CYS A 68 22.27 27.54 12.75
CA CYS A 68 21.27 27.20 13.76
C CYS A 68 21.71 26.12 14.76
N ASN A 69 22.87 25.49 14.58
CA ASN A 69 23.44 24.47 15.49
C ASN A 69 22.43 23.37 15.90
N TYR A 70 21.64 22.85 14.94
CA TYR A 70 20.69 21.77 15.21
C TYR A 70 21.40 20.55 15.80
N LYS A 71 21.00 20.15 17.02
CA LYS A 71 21.54 18.95 17.69
C LYS A 71 21.22 17.65 16.93
N THR A 72 20.07 17.64 16.26
CA THR A 72 19.58 16.54 15.43
C THR A 72 18.61 17.09 14.40
N LEU A 73 18.43 16.37 13.29
CA LEU A 73 17.39 16.62 12.28
C LEU A 73 16.12 15.77 12.53
N ASN A 74 16.14 14.94 13.59
CA ASN A 74 15.07 14.01 13.96
C ASN A 74 14.17 14.62 15.04
N TYR A 75 13.55 15.75 14.70
CA TYR A 75 12.63 16.47 15.57
C TYR A 75 11.35 16.81 14.83
N VAL A 76 10.36 17.29 15.58
CA VAL A 76 9.08 17.74 15.04
C VAL A 76 8.80 19.17 15.46
N VAL A 77 8.14 19.90 14.57
CA VAL A 77 7.69 21.28 14.80
C VAL A 77 6.20 21.32 14.59
N LYS A 78 5.48 21.98 15.50
CA LYS A 78 4.06 22.27 15.30
C LYS A 78 3.95 23.50 14.39
N HIS A 79 3.69 23.25 13.11
CA HIS A 79 3.66 24.29 12.09
C HIS A 79 2.34 25.08 12.16
N MET A 80 2.32 26.17 12.93
CA MET A 80 1.11 27.00 13.12
C MET A 80 0.93 28.11 12.06
N TYR A 81 1.84 28.22 11.08
CA TYR A 81 1.92 29.38 10.17
C TYR A 81 0.70 29.61 9.28
N HIS A 82 -0.13 28.60 9.04
CA HIS A 82 -1.34 28.77 8.23
C HIS A 82 -2.36 29.75 8.84
N LEU A 83 -2.20 30.13 10.11
CA LEU A 83 -3.14 31.03 10.80
C LEU A 83 -2.85 32.53 10.58
N TYR A 84 -1.66 32.92 10.10
CA TYR A 84 -1.28 34.34 10.09
C TYR A 84 -1.38 35.02 8.72
N ASP A 85 -1.40 34.27 7.62
CA ASP A 85 -1.26 34.86 6.26
C ASP A 85 -2.47 34.67 5.32
N ARG A 86 -3.67 34.45 5.88
CA ARG A 86 -4.94 34.61 5.13
C ARG A 86 -5.93 35.59 5.77
N SER A 87 -5.67 36.09 6.96
CA SER A 87 -6.50 37.10 7.63
C SER A 87 -6.13 38.54 7.27
N ASN A 88 -5.07 38.77 6.50
CA ASN A 88 -4.84 40.06 5.84
C ASN A 88 -5.67 40.17 4.55
N THR A 89 -6.96 39.89 4.66
CA THR A 89 -7.95 40.37 3.69
C THR A 89 -8.13 41.87 3.92
N LYS A 90 -7.30 42.68 3.26
CA LYS A 90 -7.69 44.06 2.94
C LYS A 90 -8.91 44.13 2.00
N ASP A 91 -9.41 42.99 1.51
CA ASP A 91 -10.58 42.89 0.63
C ASP A 91 -11.65 41.86 1.10
N LYS A 92 -12.08 41.88 2.36
CA LYS A 92 -13.34 41.23 2.77
C LYS A 92 -14.30 42.23 3.43
N LYS A 93 -14.83 43.14 2.62
CA LYS A 93 -16.23 43.55 2.80
C LYS A 93 -17.09 42.46 2.19
N ASN A 94 -17.94 41.86 3.02
CA ASN A 94 -18.88 40.78 2.72
C ASN A 94 -18.26 39.39 2.73
N VAL A 95 -18.41 38.66 3.84
CA VAL A 95 -19.18 37.40 3.89
C VAL A 95 -19.59 37.22 5.35
N ASN A 96 -20.87 37.47 5.62
CA ASN A 96 -21.57 36.79 6.70
C ASN A 96 -21.76 35.34 6.29
N ASP A 97 -21.74 34.47 7.29
CA ASP A 97 -22.29 33.11 7.29
C ASP A 97 -21.35 31.95 6.95
N ILE A 98 -21.02 31.21 8.03
CA ILE A 98 -21.06 29.76 8.11
C ILE A 98 -20.14 29.01 7.13
N ASP A 99 -18.82 29.00 7.38
CA ASP A 99 -17.96 27.86 6.97
C ASP A 99 -16.65 27.70 7.78
N ASN A 100 -16.50 28.39 8.92
CA ASN A 100 -15.28 28.31 9.74
C ASN A 100 -15.10 26.97 10.48
N SER A 101 -16.05 26.03 10.38
CA SER A 101 -15.94 24.69 10.98
C SER A 101 -15.20 23.69 10.09
N LYS A 102 -15.04 23.96 8.78
CA LYS A 102 -14.17 23.17 7.88
C LYS A 102 -12.73 23.66 7.83
N GLU A 103 -12.42 24.88 8.25
CA GLU A 103 -11.02 25.34 8.39
C GLU A 103 -10.39 24.97 9.75
N LEU A 104 -11.16 24.41 10.68
CA LEU A 104 -10.68 23.77 11.90
C LEU A 104 -10.26 22.30 11.70
N ILE A 105 -10.00 21.90 10.45
CA ILE A 105 -9.42 20.58 10.13
C ILE A 105 -7.99 20.54 10.70
N ASP A 106 -7.87 19.81 11.80
CA ASP A 106 -6.67 19.24 12.40
C ASP A 106 -5.50 20.18 12.72
N ILE A 107 -5.65 20.91 13.83
CA ILE A 107 -4.51 21.44 14.61
C ILE A 107 -3.51 20.32 15.02
N ASN A 108 -3.95 19.05 14.97
CA ASN A 108 -3.13 17.86 15.20
C ASN A 108 -2.31 17.39 13.95
N ASN A 109 -2.60 17.89 12.74
CA ASN A 109 -1.89 17.51 11.50
C ASN A 109 -0.75 18.46 11.11
N CYS A 110 -0.50 19.52 11.88
CA CYS A 110 0.59 20.45 11.59
C CYS A 110 1.96 19.99 12.14
N ILE A 111 2.08 18.82 12.73
CA ILE A 111 3.35 18.33 13.27
C ILE A 111 4.18 17.76 12.11
N LYS A 112 5.25 18.47 11.73
CA LYS A 112 6.13 18.07 10.62
C LYS A 112 7.58 17.97 11.08
N SER A 113 8.33 17.06 10.46
CA SER A 113 9.79 16.97 10.61
C SER A 113 10.48 17.59 9.39
N PRO A 114 11.74 18.05 9.50
CA PRO A 114 12.48 18.57 8.35
C PRO A 114 12.51 17.59 7.15
N LEU A 115 12.68 16.29 7.43
CA LEU A 115 12.73 15.28 6.39
C LEU A 115 11.37 15.06 5.72
N LEU A 116 10.27 15.11 6.49
CA LEU A 116 8.92 15.00 5.93
C LEU A 116 8.61 16.19 5.01
N VAL A 117 8.82 17.44 5.47
CA VAL A 117 8.53 18.65 4.66
C VAL A 117 9.29 18.65 3.33
N SER A 118 10.58 18.30 3.36
CA SER A 118 11.38 18.22 2.13
C SER A 118 10.89 17.13 1.16
N LEU A 119 10.39 16.00 1.68
CA LEU A 119 9.77 14.96 0.87
C LEU A 119 8.40 15.35 0.31
N GLU A 120 7.60 16.12 1.03
CA GLU A 120 6.32 16.65 0.56
C GLU A 120 6.53 17.50 -0.70
N ASN A 121 7.49 18.43 -0.62
CA ASN A 121 7.90 19.32 -1.72
C ASN A 121 8.66 18.60 -2.85
N SER A 122 9.01 17.33 -2.68
CA SER A 122 9.79 16.54 -3.66
C SER A 122 11.17 17.14 -4.00
N ASP A 123 11.74 17.95 -3.09
CA ASP A 123 13.08 18.50 -3.25
C ASP A 123 14.13 17.46 -2.86
N PHE A 124 14.37 16.53 -3.77
CA PHE A 124 15.30 15.42 -3.55
C PHE A 124 16.73 15.83 -3.24
N GLN A 125 17.19 17.00 -3.69
CA GLN A 125 18.52 17.50 -3.34
C GLN A 125 18.60 17.85 -1.86
N THR A 126 17.57 18.53 -1.36
CA THR A 126 17.48 18.87 0.06
C THR A 126 17.21 17.65 0.93
N VAL A 127 16.36 16.71 0.49
CA VAL A 127 16.17 15.43 1.19
C VAL A 127 17.50 14.67 1.32
N GLU A 128 18.28 14.59 0.23
CA GLU A 128 19.60 13.94 0.25
C GLU A 128 20.57 14.66 1.21
N PHE A 129 20.56 15.99 1.20
CA PHE A 129 21.34 16.79 2.14
C PHE A 129 20.98 16.50 3.59
N LEU A 130 19.69 16.44 3.94
CA LEU A 130 19.23 16.17 5.30
C LEU A 130 19.63 14.75 5.74
N ILE A 131 19.44 13.73 4.89
CA ILE A 131 19.82 12.34 5.18
C ILE A 131 21.35 12.24 5.41
N LYS A 132 22.16 12.88 4.57
CA LYS A 132 23.63 12.91 4.73
C LYS A 132 24.08 13.58 6.03
N ASN A 133 23.27 14.51 6.55
CA ASN A 133 23.51 15.20 7.81
C ASN A 133 22.79 14.53 9.02
N GLY A 134 22.33 13.28 8.87
CA GLY A 134 21.84 12.47 9.98
C GLY A 134 20.32 12.50 10.19
N ALA A 135 19.53 13.03 9.25
CA ALA A 135 18.09 12.83 9.26
C ALA A 135 17.76 11.34 9.04
N ASP A 136 16.97 10.77 9.93
CA ASP A 136 16.57 9.37 9.91
C ASP A 136 15.37 9.18 9.00
N ILE A 137 15.56 8.38 7.95
CA ILE A 137 14.51 8.00 7.00
C ILE A 137 13.38 7.21 7.68
N PHE A 138 13.67 6.57 8.82
CA PHE A 138 12.71 5.83 9.63
C PHE A 138 12.19 6.65 10.82
N PHE A 139 12.40 7.97 10.83
CA PHE A 139 11.88 8.83 11.87
C PHE A 139 10.36 8.71 11.97
N LYS A 140 9.86 8.67 13.20
CA LYS A 140 8.44 8.53 13.50
C LYS A 140 7.87 9.86 13.96
N ILE A 141 6.71 10.22 13.42
CA ILE A 141 5.91 11.36 13.84
C ILE A 141 4.59 10.79 14.31
N ASN A 142 4.24 10.98 15.58
CA ASN A 142 3.04 10.41 16.21
C ASN A 142 2.92 8.89 15.94
N ASP A 143 4.00 8.15 16.22
CA ASP A 143 4.15 6.69 16.01
C ASP A 143 4.03 6.18 14.56
N LYS A 144 3.92 7.08 13.57
CA LYS A 144 3.89 6.75 12.15
C LYS A 144 5.23 7.05 11.49
N TYR A 145 5.72 6.13 10.67
CA TYR A 145 6.88 6.37 9.83
C TYR A 145 6.55 7.40 8.74
N ILE A 146 7.55 8.16 8.31
CA ILE A 146 7.42 9.13 7.21
C ILE A 146 6.75 8.53 5.97
N LEU A 147 7.08 7.28 5.60
CA LEU A 147 6.46 6.61 4.46
C LEU A 147 4.95 6.37 4.63
N GLU A 148 4.50 6.05 5.86
CA GLU A 148 3.08 5.88 6.17
C GLU A 148 2.35 7.23 6.07
N ILE A 149 2.96 8.31 6.56
CA ILE A 149 2.40 9.66 6.51
C ILE A 149 2.24 10.13 5.06
N LEU A 150 3.29 9.98 4.23
CA LEU A 150 3.21 10.30 2.81
C LEU A 150 2.08 9.53 2.10
N ARG A 151 1.82 8.29 2.50
CA ARG A 151 0.72 7.49 1.95
C ARG A 151 -0.64 8.03 2.41
N GLU A 152 -0.81 8.30 3.70
CA GLU A 152 -2.06 8.78 4.30
C GLU A 152 -2.47 10.15 3.78
N GLU A 153 -1.48 11.02 3.51
CA GLU A 153 -1.70 12.33 2.94
C GLU A 153 -1.77 12.31 1.40
N GLU A 154 -1.79 11.14 0.77
CA GLU A 154 -1.82 10.96 -0.69
C GLU A 154 -0.61 11.60 -1.44
N LEU A 155 0.48 11.89 -0.72
CA LEU A 155 1.70 12.52 -1.25
C LEU A 155 2.75 11.51 -1.72
N LEU A 156 2.57 10.22 -1.43
CA LEU A 156 3.47 9.15 -1.84
C LEU A 156 3.37 8.92 -3.34
N THR A 157 4.51 9.03 -4.03
CA THR A 157 4.65 8.73 -5.46
C THR A 157 5.73 7.67 -5.67
N THR A 158 5.73 7.04 -6.85
CA THR A 158 6.78 6.09 -7.24
C THR A 158 8.16 6.76 -7.27
N LYS A 159 8.23 8.04 -7.64
CA LYS A 159 9.48 8.83 -7.62
C LYS A 159 10.01 8.99 -6.19
N LYS A 160 9.15 9.35 -5.22
CA LYS A 160 9.52 9.49 -3.81
C LYS A 160 9.94 8.16 -3.20
N LEU A 161 9.18 7.09 -3.42
CA LEU A 161 9.55 5.77 -2.91
C LEU A 161 10.87 5.28 -3.50
N ASN A 162 11.08 5.41 -4.82
CA ASN A 162 12.36 5.07 -5.45
C ASN A 162 13.52 5.87 -4.87
N PHE A 163 13.32 7.16 -4.59
CA PHE A 163 14.33 7.97 -3.95
C PHE A 163 14.66 7.46 -2.54
N LEU A 164 13.65 7.17 -1.72
CA LEU A 164 13.86 6.64 -0.36
C LEU A 164 14.60 5.29 -0.38
N LEU A 165 14.20 4.37 -1.27
CA LEU A 165 14.85 3.07 -1.46
C LEU A 165 16.32 3.23 -1.85
N LYS A 166 16.65 4.15 -2.75
CA LYS A 166 18.04 4.45 -3.14
C LYS A 166 18.89 5.04 -2.01
N ASN A 167 18.26 5.70 -1.04
CA ASN A 167 18.94 6.37 0.07
C ASN A 167 18.92 5.55 1.38
N GLY A 168 18.58 4.26 1.33
CA GLY A 168 18.74 3.34 2.47
C GLY A 168 17.46 2.97 3.20
N PHE A 169 16.28 3.37 2.70
CA PHE A 169 15.02 2.77 3.15
C PHE A 169 15.02 1.27 2.82
N SER A 170 14.57 0.44 3.76
CA SER A 170 14.51 -1.02 3.59
C SER A 170 13.43 -1.63 4.47
N LEU A 171 12.82 -2.73 4.02
CA LEU A 171 11.82 -3.46 4.79
C LEU A 171 12.35 -4.11 6.06
N LYS A 172 13.68 -4.22 6.22
CA LYS A 172 14.29 -4.81 7.43
C LYS A 172 13.95 -4.00 8.68
N LYS A 173 13.89 -2.68 8.51
CA LYS A 173 13.59 -1.71 9.59
C LYS A 173 12.14 -1.25 9.58
N PHE A 174 11.47 -1.27 8.42
CA PHE A 174 10.08 -0.80 8.29
C PHE A 174 9.04 -1.86 8.66
N GLU A 175 9.39 -3.15 8.62
CA GLU A 175 8.47 -4.29 8.78
C GLU A 175 7.49 -4.39 7.59
N ILE A 176 7.32 -5.60 7.04
CA ILE A 176 6.53 -5.80 5.83
C ILE A 176 5.02 -5.66 6.10
N GLU A 177 4.58 -6.00 7.30
CA GLU A 177 3.19 -5.95 7.76
C GLU A 177 2.59 -4.56 7.59
N ARG A 178 3.41 -3.52 7.78
CA ARG A 178 2.99 -2.11 7.66
C ARG A 178 2.64 -1.71 6.23
N LEU A 179 3.07 -2.49 5.24
CA LEU A 179 2.71 -2.25 3.85
C LEU A 179 1.28 -2.70 3.50
N SER A 180 0.52 -3.34 4.40
CA SER A 180 -0.81 -3.88 4.09
C SER A 180 -1.80 -2.82 3.58
N ASN A 181 -1.61 -1.55 3.97
CA ASN A 181 -2.49 -0.45 3.59
C ASN A 181 -1.99 0.30 2.35
N PHE A 182 -0.91 -0.16 1.71
CA PHE A 182 -0.32 0.50 0.55
C PHE A 182 -0.90 -0.05 -0.76
N GLU A 183 -0.94 0.79 -1.79
CA GLU A 183 -1.18 0.30 -3.13
C GLU A 183 -0.15 -0.76 -3.54
N PHE A 184 -0.61 -1.79 -4.26
CA PHE A 184 0.23 -2.91 -4.67
C PHE A 184 1.49 -2.50 -5.44
N LYS A 185 1.44 -1.40 -6.21
CA LYS A 185 2.62 -0.87 -6.92
C LYS A 185 3.76 -0.52 -5.96
N TYR A 186 3.46 -0.01 -4.77
CA TYR A 186 4.45 0.33 -3.74
C TYR A 186 4.95 -0.91 -3.01
N ILE A 187 4.05 -1.85 -2.69
CA ILE A 187 4.41 -3.16 -2.14
C ILE A 187 5.42 -3.85 -3.07
N LYS A 188 5.11 -3.89 -4.37
CA LYS A 188 5.98 -4.44 -5.41
C LYS A 188 7.39 -3.84 -5.38
N MET A 189 7.48 -2.51 -5.40
CA MET A 189 8.75 -1.80 -5.38
C MET A 189 9.59 -2.11 -4.13
N CYS A 190 8.94 -2.17 -2.95
CA CYS A 190 9.61 -2.49 -1.70
C CYS A 190 10.12 -3.94 -1.68
N LEU A 191 9.32 -4.90 -2.15
CA LEU A 191 9.72 -6.31 -2.21
C LEU A 191 10.91 -6.53 -3.16
N GLU A 192 10.86 -5.93 -4.36
CA GLU A 192 11.92 -6.06 -5.37
C GLU A 192 13.25 -5.46 -4.87
N ASN A 193 13.19 -4.32 -4.19
CA ASN A 193 14.38 -3.66 -3.65
C ASN A 193 14.95 -4.36 -2.40
N TYR A 194 14.10 -4.92 -1.55
CA TYR A 194 14.56 -5.64 -0.36
C TYR A 194 15.23 -6.97 -0.71
N VAL A 195 14.62 -7.76 -1.61
CA VAL A 195 15.17 -9.08 -1.95
C VAL A 195 16.51 -8.93 -2.65
N PHE A 196 16.61 -8.09 -3.67
CA PHE A 196 17.85 -7.97 -4.44
C PHE A 196 18.64 -6.74 -4.01
N ASP A 197 19.18 -6.78 -2.79
CA ASP A 197 19.92 -5.66 -2.22
C ASP A 197 21.24 -5.36 -2.98
N THR A 198 21.89 -4.25 -2.63
CA THR A 198 23.15 -3.84 -3.28
C THR A 198 24.27 -4.87 -3.10
N ASN A 199 24.30 -5.59 -1.98
CA ASN A 199 25.33 -6.60 -1.70
C ASN A 199 25.11 -7.85 -2.56
N PHE A 200 23.86 -8.29 -2.71
CA PHE A 200 23.48 -9.37 -3.59
C PHE A 200 23.84 -9.06 -5.05
N ILE A 201 23.48 -7.86 -5.53
CA ILE A 201 23.83 -7.40 -6.90
C ILE A 201 25.35 -7.39 -7.08
N LYS A 202 26.10 -6.84 -6.12
CA LYS A 202 27.59 -6.86 -6.16
C LYS A 202 28.14 -8.29 -6.20
N SER A 203 27.53 -9.22 -5.48
CA SER A 203 27.96 -10.63 -5.47
C SER A 203 27.77 -11.27 -6.85
N LEU A 204 26.64 -11.03 -7.52
CA LEU A 204 26.38 -11.48 -8.88
C LEU A 204 27.35 -10.86 -9.90
N LEU A 205 27.61 -9.55 -9.79
CA LEU A 205 28.57 -8.87 -10.65
C LEU A 205 30.00 -9.40 -10.46
N ASN A 206 30.36 -9.78 -9.23
CA ASN A 206 31.67 -10.39 -8.96
C ASN A 206 31.79 -11.80 -9.56
N LEU A 207 30.72 -12.60 -9.55
CA LEU A 207 30.70 -13.90 -10.24
C LEU A 207 30.94 -13.72 -11.75
N TYR A 208 30.24 -12.75 -12.36
CA TYR A 208 30.40 -12.41 -13.76
C TYR A 208 31.83 -11.93 -14.09
N LYS A 209 32.35 -10.96 -13.32
CA LYS A 209 33.68 -10.38 -13.52
C LYS A 209 34.80 -11.43 -13.48
N ASN A 210 34.66 -12.47 -12.65
CA ASN A 210 35.68 -13.51 -12.50
C ASN A 210 35.50 -14.70 -13.47
N GLY A 211 34.54 -14.63 -14.40
CA GLY A 211 34.30 -15.69 -15.38
C GLY A 211 33.88 -17.04 -14.78
N LYS A 212 33.39 -17.05 -13.52
CA LYS A 212 32.98 -18.29 -12.85
C LYS A 212 31.64 -18.74 -13.43
N GLY A 213 31.67 -19.76 -14.28
CA GLY A 213 30.45 -20.42 -14.75
C GLY A 213 29.64 -20.97 -13.58
N ILE A 214 28.34 -20.70 -13.58
CA ILE A 214 27.40 -21.24 -12.60
C ILE A 214 26.34 -22.08 -13.32
N SER A 215 26.05 -23.26 -12.79
CA SER A 215 24.96 -24.08 -13.34
C SER A 215 23.61 -23.38 -13.11
N LYS A 216 22.65 -23.60 -14.01
CA LYS A 216 21.28 -23.08 -13.87
C LYS A 216 20.66 -23.45 -12.51
N ARG A 217 20.92 -24.68 -12.03
CA ARG A 217 20.46 -25.16 -10.73
C ARG A 217 21.03 -24.34 -9.58
N ASN A 218 22.35 -24.11 -9.57
CA ASN A 218 23.01 -23.35 -8.52
C ASN A 218 22.60 -21.87 -8.54
N PHE A 219 22.45 -21.29 -9.74
CA PHE A 219 21.94 -19.93 -9.89
C PHE A 219 20.52 -19.79 -9.34
N ASN A 220 19.63 -20.71 -9.69
CA ASN A 220 18.26 -20.72 -9.16
C ASN A 220 18.26 -20.89 -7.63
N HIS A 221 19.16 -21.71 -7.09
CA HIS A 221 19.29 -21.86 -5.64
C HIS A 221 19.71 -20.54 -4.96
N ILE A 222 20.69 -19.81 -5.52
CA ILE A 222 21.10 -18.49 -5.02
C ILE A 222 19.93 -17.51 -5.07
N ILE A 223 19.20 -17.45 -6.18
CA ILE A 223 18.06 -16.53 -6.36
C ILE A 223 16.92 -16.86 -5.38
N ASN A 224 16.61 -18.14 -5.19
CA ASN A 224 15.56 -18.56 -4.27
C ASN A 224 15.95 -18.35 -2.81
N ALA A 225 17.20 -18.63 -2.44
CA ALA A 225 17.72 -18.33 -1.10
C ALA A 225 17.62 -16.84 -0.79
N GLU A 226 17.87 -15.98 -1.80
CA GLU A 226 17.73 -14.54 -1.66
C GLU A 226 16.27 -14.11 -1.47
N LYS A 227 15.34 -14.66 -2.28
CA LYS A 227 13.90 -14.39 -2.17
C LYS A 227 13.31 -14.80 -0.83
N ASN A 228 13.78 -15.92 -0.27
CA ASN A 228 13.30 -16.45 1.00
C ASN A 228 13.72 -15.61 2.22
N LYS A 229 14.48 -14.51 2.03
CA LYS A 229 14.78 -13.54 3.09
C LYS A 229 13.56 -12.73 3.54
N ILE A 230 12.48 -12.72 2.75
CA ILE A 230 11.22 -12.07 3.12
C ILE A 230 10.20 -13.13 3.47
N HIS A 231 9.60 -13.01 4.66
CA HIS A 231 8.36 -13.67 4.97
C HIS A 231 7.20 -12.78 4.52
N ILE A 232 6.37 -13.22 3.57
CA ILE A 232 5.15 -12.51 3.19
C ILE A 232 4.03 -12.89 4.18
N PRO A 233 3.47 -11.93 4.94
CA PRO A 233 2.38 -12.22 5.86
C PRO A 233 1.13 -12.76 5.15
N ARG A 234 0.44 -13.74 5.77
CA ARG A 234 -0.73 -14.41 5.18
C ARG A 234 -1.84 -13.44 4.76
N ASN A 235 -2.07 -12.39 5.54
CA ASN A 235 -3.10 -11.36 5.28
C ASN A 235 -2.94 -10.69 3.91
N PHE A 236 -1.72 -10.55 3.38
CA PHE A 236 -1.51 -10.02 2.03
C PHE A 236 -2.14 -10.93 0.96
N TYR A 237 -1.98 -12.24 1.10
CA TYR A 237 -2.62 -13.19 0.18
C TYR A 237 -4.14 -13.13 0.32
N LEU A 238 -4.65 -13.09 1.56
CA LEU A 238 -6.10 -13.07 1.82
C LEU A 238 -6.78 -11.86 1.20
N GLU A 239 -6.18 -10.67 1.32
CA GLU A 239 -6.72 -9.44 0.74
C GLU A 239 -6.93 -9.57 -0.78
N TYR A 240 -5.96 -10.14 -1.48
CA TYR A 240 -6.03 -10.29 -2.93
C TYR A 240 -6.89 -11.47 -3.38
N LEU A 241 -6.99 -12.54 -2.57
CA LEU A 241 -7.94 -13.62 -2.80
C LEU A 241 -9.39 -13.12 -2.71
N ASP A 242 -9.71 -12.30 -1.70
CA ASP A 242 -11.06 -11.73 -1.52
C ASP A 242 -11.47 -10.83 -2.69
N LYS A 243 -10.50 -10.08 -3.23
CA LYS A 243 -10.68 -9.22 -4.41
C LYS A 243 -10.62 -9.99 -5.73
N LYS A 244 -10.36 -11.30 -5.70
CA LYS A 244 -10.12 -12.17 -6.88
C LYS A 244 -8.98 -11.69 -7.77
N ASP A 245 -8.00 -10.99 -7.19
CA ASP A 245 -6.82 -10.48 -7.89
C ASP A 245 -5.69 -11.53 -7.84
N TYR A 246 -5.93 -12.66 -8.50
CA TYR A 246 -5.05 -13.83 -8.43
C TYR A 246 -3.66 -13.58 -9.01
N ARG A 247 -3.50 -12.57 -9.89
CA ARG A 247 -2.19 -12.15 -10.40
C ARG A 247 -1.33 -11.49 -9.32
N LYS A 248 -1.93 -10.76 -8.37
CA LYS A 248 -1.22 -10.26 -7.19
C LYS A 248 -0.87 -11.37 -6.22
N VAL A 249 -1.77 -12.33 -6.00
CA VAL A 249 -1.49 -13.55 -5.20
C VAL A 249 -0.29 -14.30 -5.78
N GLU A 250 -0.30 -14.54 -7.10
CA GLU A 250 0.80 -15.15 -7.84
C GLU A 250 2.11 -14.37 -7.71
N TYR A 251 2.04 -13.04 -7.80
CA TYR A 251 3.22 -12.20 -7.63
C TYR A 251 3.83 -12.35 -6.22
N LEU A 252 3.01 -12.32 -5.17
CA LEU A 252 3.47 -12.53 -3.79
C LEU A 252 4.00 -13.96 -3.57
N TYR A 253 3.42 -14.95 -4.24
CA TYR A 253 3.87 -16.34 -4.15
C TYR A 253 5.34 -16.52 -4.60
N LYS A 254 5.86 -15.63 -5.46
CA LYS A 254 7.29 -15.62 -5.86
C LYS A 254 8.27 -15.51 -4.69
N TYR A 255 7.79 -15.02 -3.55
CA TYR A 255 8.56 -14.78 -2.33
C TYR A 255 8.16 -15.73 -1.19
N TYR A 256 7.32 -16.73 -1.47
CA TYR A 256 6.84 -17.65 -0.45
C TYR A 256 7.96 -18.62 -0.03
N ASP A 257 8.21 -18.72 1.28
CA ASP A 257 9.18 -19.68 1.82
C ASP A 257 8.61 -21.10 1.82
N THR A 258 9.11 -21.91 0.88
CA THR A 258 8.74 -23.32 0.72
C THR A 258 9.39 -24.24 1.75
N ALA A 259 10.32 -23.76 2.58
CA ALA A 259 11.06 -24.60 3.51
C ALA A 259 10.37 -24.82 4.88
N ASN A 260 9.50 -23.89 5.32
CA ASN A 260 9.08 -23.81 6.74
C ASN A 260 7.56 -23.72 6.98
N SER A 261 6.70 -24.09 6.02
CA SER A 261 5.24 -23.88 6.15
C SER A 261 4.44 -25.14 5.80
N ASN A 262 3.26 -25.29 6.42
CA ASN A 262 2.16 -26.08 5.82
C ASN A 262 2.04 -25.65 4.36
N SER A 263 1.82 -26.60 3.44
CA SER A 263 1.91 -26.29 2.01
C SER A 263 1.05 -25.05 1.68
N PHE A 264 1.60 -24.15 0.88
CA PHE A 264 0.85 -22.97 0.41
C PHE A 264 -0.52 -23.39 -0.15
N GLU A 265 -0.55 -24.55 -0.80
CA GLU A 265 -1.75 -25.23 -1.28
C GLU A 265 -2.78 -25.41 -0.16
N ASP A 266 -2.42 -26.06 0.95
CA ASP A 266 -3.32 -26.29 2.09
C ASP A 266 -3.89 -24.97 2.63
N PHE A 267 -3.05 -23.94 2.76
CA PHE A 267 -3.49 -22.62 3.22
C PHE A 267 -4.55 -22.00 2.29
N ILE A 268 -4.28 -22.00 0.99
CA ILE A 268 -5.20 -21.43 -0.01
C ILE A 268 -6.49 -22.26 -0.07
N LEU A 269 -6.39 -23.59 -0.13
CA LEU A 269 -7.55 -24.48 -0.20
C LEU A 269 -8.41 -24.38 1.06
N LEU A 270 -7.81 -24.34 2.25
CA LEU A 270 -8.53 -24.16 3.51
C LEU A 270 -9.31 -22.84 3.51
N TYR A 271 -8.66 -21.75 3.09
CA TYR A 271 -9.28 -20.43 3.04
C TYR A 271 -10.47 -20.40 2.07
N LEU A 272 -10.25 -20.81 0.82
CA LEU A 272 -11.28 -20.76 -0.22
C LEU A 272 -12.48 -21.66 0.13
N ASN A 273 -12.22 -22.86 0.67
CA ASN A 273 -13.27 -23.77 1.12
C ASN A 273 -14.10 -23.20 2.28
N TYR A 274 -13.46 -22.53 3.24
CA TYR A 274 -14.16 -21.86 4.33
C TYR A 274 -15.14 -20.81 3.78
N PHE A 275 -14.70 -19.98 2.83
CA PHE A 275 -15.56 -18.95 2.27
C PHE A 275 -16.70 -19.49 1.39
N ASP A 276 -16.45 -20.55 0.63
CA ASP A 276 -17.48 -21.26 -0.12
C ASP A 276 -18.62 -21.75 0.80
N ARG A 277 -18.25 -22.33 1.96
CA ARG A 277 -19.19 -22.89 2.93
C ARG A 277 -19.98 -21.81 3.69
N HIS A 278 -19.30 -20.75 4.14
CA HIS A 278 -19.89 -19.79 5.08
C HIS A 278 -20.49 -18.55 4.41
N PHE A 279 -19.95 -18.09 3.28
CA PHE A 279 -20.34 -16.80 2.69
C PHE A 279 -20.97 -16.91 1.30
N ASN A 280 -21.05 -18.11 0.74
CA ASN A 280 -21.71 -18.35 -0.54
C ASN A 280 -21.13 -17.54 -1.71
N LYS A 281 -19.81 -17.27 -1.68
CA LYS A 281 -19.12 -16.39 -2.65
C LYS A 281 -18.42 -17.12 -3.80
N LYS A 282 -18.46 -18.46 -3.83
CA LYS A 282 -17.77 -19.35 -4.78
C LYS A 282 -16.28 -19.08 -5.06
N PRO A 283 -15.47 -18.50 -4.14
CA PRO A 283 -14.07 -18.21 -4.43
C PRO A 283 -13.23 -19.44 -4.83
N LEU A 284 -13.54 -20.65 -4.36
CA LEU A 284 -12.80 -21.85 -4.78
C LEU A 284 -12.97 -22.13 -6.27
N TYR A 285 -14.21 -22.14 -6.75
CA TYR A 285 -14.50 -22.37 -8.18
C TYR A 285 -13.85 -21.31 -9.07
N ASP A 286 -13.92 -20.03 -8.67
CA ASP A 286 -13.34 -18.94 -9.44
C ASP A 286 -11.80 -19.03 -9.48
N PHE A 287 -11.17 -19.44 -8.37
CA PHE A 287 -9.73 -19.65 -8.31
C PHE A 287 -9.27 -20.83 -9.18
N LEU A 288 -9.95 -21.97 -9.11
CA LEU A 288 -9.61 -23.13 -9.95
C LEU A 288 -9.78 -22.82 -11.44
N ASN A 289 -10.82 -22.09 -11.82
CA ASN A 289 -10.97 -21.61 -13.20
C ASN A 289 -9.83 -20.67 -13.61
N PHE A 290 -9.33 -19.83 -12.70
CA PHE A 290 -8.13 -19.04 -12.98
C PHE A 290 -6.92 -19.93 -13.27
N ILE A 291 -6.70 -21.00 -12.48
CA ILE A 291 -5.62 -21.97 -12.71
C ILE A 291 -5.76 -22.68 -14.08
N ILE A 292 -6.96 -23.11 -14.46
CA ILE A 292 -7.20 -23.79 -15.74
C ILE A 292 -6.89 -22.86 -16.93
N ASN A 293 -7.41 -21.63 -16.86
CA ASN A 293 -7.41 -20.70 -17.99
C ASN A 293 -6.11 -19.89 -18.14
N ASN A 294 -5.17 -20.02 -17.20
CA ASN A 294 -3.94 -19.23 -17.20
C ASN A 294 -2.73 -20.14 -17.01
N ASP A 295 -1.60 -19.74 -17.59
CA ASP A 295 -0.31 -20.25 -17.14
C ASP A 295 0.07 -19.50 -15.86
N THR A 296 0.24 -20.27 -14.79
CA THR A 296 0.53 -19.72 -13.46
C THR A 296 1.74 -20.41 -12.86
N ILE A 297 2.45 -19.69 -12.00
CA ILE A 297 3.52 -20.26 -11.16
C ILE A 297 3.01 -20.78 -9.82
N LEU A 298 1.71 -20.64 -9.53
CA LEU A 298 1.09 -21.13 -8.31
C LEU A 298 1.21 -22.66 -8.26
N PRO A 299 1.28 -23.26 -7.06
CA PRO A 299 1.54 -24.69 -6.91
C PRO A 299 0.27 -25.53 -7.13
N PHE A 300 -0.50 -25.24 -8.18
CA PHE A 300 -1.71 -26.00 -8.52
C PHE A 300 -1.58 -26.51 -9.95
N SER A 301 -1.65 -27.83 -10.13
CA SER A 301 -1.66 -28.39 -11.49
C SER A 301 -3.01 -28.13 -12.17
N LYS A 302 -3.00 -27.93 -13.49
CA LYS A 302 -4.24 -27.78 -14.27
C LYS A 302 -5.12 -29.04 -14.18
N VAL A 303 -4.50 -30.22 -14.13
CA VAL A 303 -5.20 -31.51 -13.99
C VAL A 303 -5.96 -31.56 -12.67
N TYR A 304 -5.29 -31.25 -11.55
CA TYR A 304 -5.93 -31.16 -10.24
C TYR A 304 -7.10 -30.17 -10.24
N ALA A 305 -6.92 -28.97 -10.82
CA ALA A 305 -7.98 -27.97 -10.86
C ALA A 305 -9.21 -28.41 -11.66
N ILE A 306 -9.02 -29.20 -12.74
CA ILE A 306 -10.11 -29.79 -13.52
C ILE A 306 -10.85 -30.84 -12.68
N GLU A 307 -10.13 -31.78 -12.06
CA GLU A 307 -10.70 -32.85 -11.23
C GLU A 307 -11.54 -32.30 -10.06
N GLU A 308 -11.04 -31.24 -9.40
CA GLU A 308 -11.77 -30.55 -8.33
C GLU A 308 -13.02 -29.84 -8.84
N ILE A 309 -12.96 -29.16 -10.00
CA ILE A 309 -14.14 -28.54 -10.61
C ILE A 309 -15.18 -29.59 -10.99
N GLU A 310 -14.77 -30.73 -11.56
CA GLU A 310 -15.64 -31.85 -11.86
C GLU A 310 -16.30 -32.39 -10.59
N THR A 311 -15.55 -32.56 -9.52
CA THR A 311 -16.07 -32.99 -8.21
C THR A 311 -17.09 -32.01 -7.65
N ILE A 312 -16.83 -30.70 -7.75
CA ILE A 312 -17.79 -29.65 -7.37
C ILE A 312 -19.08 -29.79 -8.21
N ILE A 313 -18.96 -29.92 -9.53
CA ILE A 313 -20.09 -30.05 -10.45
C ILE A 313 -20.92 -31.31 -10.11
N GLN A 314 -20.28 -32.46 -9.90
CA GLN A 314 -20.98 -33.71 -9.57
C GLN A 314 -21.73 -33.61 -8.24
N ASN A 315 -21.10 -33.06 -7.20
CA ASN A 315 -21.75 -32.86 -5.90
C ASN A 315 -22.99 -31.95 -6.01
N LYS A 316 -22.92 -30.91 -6.85
CA LYS A 316 -24.03 -30.00 -7.10
C LYS A 316 -25.13 -30.66 -7.93
N LYS A 317 -24.77 -31.48 -8.91
CA LYS A 317 -25.69 -32.29 -9.72
C LYS A 317 -26.50 -33.24 -8.82
N LEU A 318 -25.82 -34.00 -7.94
CA LEU A 318 -26.46 -34.87 -6.96
C LEU A 318 -27.41 -34.11 -6.04
N LYS A 319 -27.00 -32.94 -5.54
CA LYS A 319 -27.86 -32.12 -4.67
C LYS A 319 -29.10 -31.61 -5.41
N MET A 320 -28.96 -31.21 -6.66
CA MET A 320 -30.09 -30.78 -7.50
C MET A 320 -31.08 -31.91 -7.72
N VAL A 321 -30.61 -33.12 -8.04
CA VAL A 321 -31.45 -34.32 -8.19
C VAL A 321 -32.23 -34.60 -6.91
N GLN A 322 -31.59 -34.52 -5.74
CA GLN A 322 -32.28 -34.70 -4.45
C GLN A 322 -33.42 -33.66 -4.25
N LEU A 323 -33.16 -32.40 -4.59
CA LEU A 323 -34.16 -31.33 -4.45
C LEU A 323 -35.35 -31.54 -5.41
N ILE A 324 -35.08 -31.96 -6.66
CA ILE A 324 -36.10 -32.32 -7.65
C ILE A 324 -36.96 -33.49 -7.13
N LYS A 325 -36.34 -34.59 -6.68
CA LYS A 325 -37.04 -35.75 -6.10
C LYS A 325 -37.95 -35.39 -4.94
N SER A 326 -37.50 -34.47 -4.08
CA SER A 326 -38.27 -34.04 -2.90
C SER A 326 -39.41 -33.07 -3.23
N ASN A 327 -39.53 -32.61 -4.48
CA ASN A 327 -40.47 -31.56 -4.89
C ASN A 327 -40.38 -30.24 -4.08
N ASP A 328 -39.26 -29.98 -3.41
CA ASP A 328 -39.04 -28.78 -2.60
C ASP A 328 -38.69 -27.57 -3.49
N THR A 329 -39.73 -26.94 -4.04
CA THR A 329 -39.58 -25.83 -5.00
C THR A 329 -38.83 -24.63 -4.42
N LEU A 330 -39.00 -24.34 -3.12
CA LEU A 330 -38.34 -23.21 -2.47
C LEU A 330 -36.83 -23.45 -2.34
N LYS A 331 -36.42 -24.62 -1.84
CA LYS A 331 -34.99 -24.95 -1.74
C LYS A 331 -34.35 -25.11 -3.10
N LEU A 332 -35.06 -25.67 -4.09
CA LEU A 332 -34.57 -25.75 -5.47
C LEU A 332 -34.36 -24.35 -6.07
N LYS A 333 -35.30 -23.42 -5.89
CA LYS A 333 -35.15 -22.03 -6.38
C LYS A 333 -33.97 -21.33 -5.73
N ALA A 334 -33.81 -21.48 -4.41
CA ALA A 334 -32.65 -20.95 -3.69
C ALA A 334 -31.34 -21.57 -4.21
N PHE A 335 -31.32 -22.88 -4.45
CA PHE A 335 -30.18 -23.60 -4.99
C PHE A 335 -29.82 -23.11 -6.41
N LEU A 336 -30.78 -23.00 -7.32
CA LEU A 336 -30.54 -22.55 -8.70
C LEU A 336 -30.01 -21.12 -8.75
N ARG A 337 -30.61 -20.21 -7.97
CA ARG A 337 -30.12 -18.82 -7.83
C ARG A 337 -28.69 -18.78 -7.30
N LYS A 338 -28.40 -19.59 -6.28
CA LYS A 338 -27.08 -19.67 -5.63
C LYS A 338 -26.00 -20.25 -6.55
N ASN A 339 -26.35 -21.19 -7.43
CA ASN A 339 -25.40 -21.92 -8.28
C ASN A 339 -25.53 -21.57 -9.77
N ASN A 340 -26.07 -20.39 -10.09
CA ASN A 340 -26.29 -19.93 -11.46
C ASN A 340 -25.04 -20.01 -12.36
N TYR A 341 -23.86 -19.81 -11.77
CA TYR A 341 -22.56 -19.78 -12.41
C TYR A 341 -22.07 -21.13 -12.97
N ILE A 342 -22.67 -22.25 -12.55
CA ILE A 342 -22.33 -23.61 -13.01
C ILE A 342 -23.51 -24.34 -13.64
N LEU A 343 -24.68 -23.71 -13.81
CA LEU A 343 -25.88 -24.41 -14.30
C LEU A 343 -25.63 -25.07 -15.67
N ASN A 344 -24.97 -24.36 -16.59
CA ASN A 344 -24.61 -24.87 -17.91
C ASN A 344 -23.65 -26.08 -17.85
N SER A 345 -22.96 -26.27 -16.72
CA SER A 345 -22.05 -27.40 -16.48
C SER A 345 -22.73 -28.56 -15.75
N LEU A 346 -23.91 -28.37 -15.14
CA LEU A 346 -24.63 -29.44 -14.44
C LEU A 346 -25.27 -30.45 -15.41
N TYR A 347 -25.77 -29.95 -16.54
CA TYR A 347 -26.44 -30.76 -17.56
C TYR A 347 -26.04 -30.27 -18.95
N SER A 348 -25.51 -31.18 -19.75
CA SER A 348 -25.02 -30.92 -21.11
C SER A 348 -26.14 -30.64 -22.11
N SER A 349 -27.38 -31.01 -21.77
CA SER A 349 -28.54 -30.80 -22.65
C SER A 349 -29.83 -30.61 -21.86
N LYS A 350 -30.77 -29.88 -22.48
CA LYS A 350 -32.17 -29.78 -22.00
C LYS A 350 -32.83 -31.16 -21.89
N ASN A 351 -32.42 -32.12 -22.72
CA ASN A 351 -32.93 -33.48 -22.71
C ASN A 351 -32.59 -34.22 -21.42
N GLU A 352 -31.40 -34.02 -20.84
CA GLU A 352 -31.05 -34.64 -19.55
C GLU A 352 -31.97 -34.15 -18.41
N ILE A 353 -32.34 -32.88 -18.42
CA ILE A 353 -33.24 -32.30 -17.42
C ILE A 353 -34.67 -32.81 -17.62
N LEU A 354 -35.13 -32.93 -18.87
CA LEU A 354 -36.44 -33.50 -19.19
C LEU A 354 -36.54 -34.96 -18.76
N ASN A 355 -35.50 -35.76 -18.97
CA ASN A 355 -35.46 -37.14 -18.50
C ASN A 355 -35.58 -37.20 -16.97
N LEU A 356 -34.83 -36.37 -16.25
CA LEU A 356 -34.94 -36.27 -14.79
C LEU A 356 -36.34 -35.88 -14.31
N ILE A 357 -37.01 -34.96 -15.04
CA ILE A 357 -38.37 -34.54 -14.70
C ILE A 357 -39.35 -35.71 -14.82
N ASN A 358 -39.23 -36.47 -15.90
CA ASN A 358 -40.09 -37.62 -16.20
C ASN A 358 -39.83 -38.79 -15.24
N ASP A 359 -38.56 -39.07 -14.94
CA ASP A 359 -38.15 -40.20 -14.10
C ASP A 359 -38.65 -40.08 -12.65
N TYR A 360 -38.90 -38.86 -12.16
CA TYR A 360 -39.23 -38.60 -10.76
C TYR A 360 -40.63 -38.04 -10.51
N ASN A 361 -41.54 -38.09 -11.49
CA ASN A 361 -42.93 -37.59 -11.37
C ASN A 361 -43.00 -36.19 -10.72
N THR A 362 -42.17 -35.30 -11.26
CA THR A 362 -41.90 -34.00 -10.64
C THR A 362 -43.11 -33.07 -10.73
N SER A 363 -43.34 -32.24 -9.70
CA SER A 363 -44.47 -31.31 -9.68
C SER A 363 -44.37 -30.25 -10.78
N SER A 364 -45.52 -29.76 -11.26
CA SER A 364 -45.57 -28.70 -12.28
C SER A 364 -44.81 -27.43 -11.87
N SER A 365 -44.79 -27.11 -10.58
CA SER A 365 -44.04 -25.97 -10.04
C SER A 365 -42.52 -26.13 -10.17
N VAL A 366 -41.99 -27.34 -9.97
CA VAL A 366 -40.56 -27.63 -10.17
C VAL A 366 -40.22 -27.61 -11.66
N VAL A 367 -41.08 -28.16 -12.52
CA VAL A 367 -40.91 -28.13 -13.98
C VAL A 367 -40.83 -26.68 -14.48
N TYR A 368 -41.79 -25.84 -14.09
CA TYR A 368 -41.81 -24.42 -14.44
C TYR A 368 -40.56 -23.70 -13.96
N LEU A 369 -40.10 -23.99 -12.73
CA LEU A 369 -38.88 -23.41 -12.20
C LEU A 369 -37.64 -23.81 -13.02
N LEU A 370 -37.50 -25.07 -13.40
CA LEU A 370 -36.38 -25.54 -14.21
C LEU A 370 -36.36 -24.89 -15.60
N GLN A 371 -37.53 -24.69 -16.22
CA GLN A 371 -37.67 -23.98 -17.51
C GLN A 371 -37.24 -22.51 -17.47
N ILE A 372 -37.26 -21.87 -16.30
CA ILE A 372 -36.80 -20.48 -16.16
C ILE A 372 -35.26 -20.41 -16.17
N PHE A 373 -34.60 -21.45 -15.65
CA PHE A 373 -33.15 -21.44 -15.43
C PHE A 373 -32.35 -22.19 -16.53
N PHE A 374 -33.01 -23.01 -17.34
CA PHE A 374 -32.44 -23.81 -18.44
C PHE A 374 -33.35 -23.72 -19.68
#